data_AF-A0A4W6G9V2-F1
#
_entry.id   AF-A0A4W6G9V2-F1
#
_cell.length_a   1.000
_cell.length_b   1.000
_cell.length_c   1.000
_cell.angle_alpha   90.00
_cell.angle_beta   90.00
_cell.angle_gamma   90.00
#
_symmetry.space_group_name_H-M   'P 1'
#
loop_
_entity.id
_entity.type
_entity.pdbx_description
1 polymer ?
#
loop_
_entity_poly.entity_id
_entity_poly.type
_entity_poly.pdbx_seq_one_letter_code
_entity_poly.pdbx_strand_id
1 'polypeptide(L)'
;MSNTVKSISVGYNPINKSNIFSSGDYISGQVTLELAKECKVDSLCVKLKGKAEVQWTEHNGKNIVVYHNKEKFFNIKQFVIQDGQGKYTIYVIQFRNNQFRFILYFTDKKMKLFTSGTVGMDVNIERTGFHQGEGIKVVASIQNKSSRDIKPKYCLYRKYSYFAKGKRKVETKDILKEVGEVIPPSADQTVTRIITIPPTTCASILNCNIIKAEYRLRVYLDVKYALDPEIKFPIVILPALQGPDEEQQLQNESALHSSQM
;
A
#
# COMPACT_ATOMS: atom_id res chain seq x y z
N MET A 1 10.63 -37.50 -1.72
CA MET A 1 10.81 -36.30 -0.87
C MET A 1 9.49 -35.53 -0.88
N SER A 2 8.85 -35.29 0.26
CA SER A 2 7.57 -34.54 0.29
C SER A 2 7.85 -33.04 0.26
N ASN A 3 7.34 -32.31 -0.73
CA ASN A 3 7.44 -30.85 -0.78
C ASN A 3 6.65 -30.22 0.39
N THR A 4 7.28 -29.30 1.10
CA THR A 4 6.69 -28.57 2.23
C THR A 4 5.60 -27.59 1.77
N VAL A 5 5.76 -27.00 0.59
CA VAL A 5 4.74 -26.19 -0.08
C VAL A 5 3.95 -27.10 -1.02
N LYS A 6 2.64 -27.18 -0.81
CA LYS A 6 1.73 -27.94 -1.66
C LYS A 6 1.33 -27.16 -2.89
N SER A 7 0.98 -25.88 -2.74
CA SER A 7 0.67 -25.01 -3.87
C SER A 7 0.88 -23.54 -3.53
N ILE A 8 1.17 -22.74 -4.55
CA ILE A 8 1.11 -21.28 -4.48
C ILE A 8 0.32 -20.81 -5.71
N SER A 9 -0.72 -20.01 -5.49
CA SER A 9 -1.49 -19.39 -6.55
C SER A 9 -1.69 -17.90 -6.31
N VAL A 10 -1.75 -17.15 -7.40
CA VAL A 10 -2.01 -15.72 -7.38
C VAL A 10 -3.17 -15.47 -8.33
N GLY A 11 -4.28 -14.99 -7.79
CA GLY A 11 -5.44 -14.54 -8.54
C GLY A 11 -5.55 -13.02 -8.48
N TYR A 12 -6.19 -12.44 -9.48
CA TYR A 12 -6.60 -11.03 -9.47
C TYR A 12 -8.09 -10.93 -9.81
N ASN A 13 -8.73 -9.87 -9.35
CA ASN A 13 -10.15 -9.63 -9.58
C ASN A 13 -10.30 -8.76 -10.84
N PRO A 14 -11.14 -9.17 -11.81
CA PRO A 14 -11.47 -8.34 -12.96
C PRO A 14 -12.22 -7.08 -12.49
N ILE A 15 -11.88 -5.94 -13.09
CA ILE A 15 -12.51 -4.64 -12.78
C ILE A 15 -13.69 -4.31 -13.69
N ASN A 16 -13.81 -5.00 -14.82
CA ASN A 16 -14.87 -4.83 -15.82
C ASN A 16 -15.09 -6.14 -16.59
N LYS A 17 -16.14 -6.19 -17.42
CA LYS A 17 -16.50 -7.38 -18.22
C LYS A 17 -15.41 -7.78 -19.22
N SER A 18 -14.59 -6.84 -19.68
CA SER A 18 -13.50 -7.08 -20.63
C SER A 18 -12.19 -7.49 -19.96
N ASN A 19 -12.09 -7.40 -18.63
CA ASN A 19 -10.89 -7.64 -17.86
C ASN A 19 -9.65 -6.83 -18.35
N ILE A 20 -9.88 -5.60 -18.81
CA ILE A 20 -8.83 -4.68 -19.28
C ILE A 20 -8.58 -3.62 -18.22
N PHE A 21 -7.31 -3.41 -17.88
CA PHE A 21 -6.84 -2.39 -16.93
C PHE A 21 -6.19 -1.23 -17.69
N SER A 22 -6.57 -0.02 -17.33
CA SER A 22 -6.09 1.24 -17.88
C SER A 22 -5.27 2.02 -16.86
N SER A 23 -4.61 3.08 -17.31
CA SER A 23 -3.87 3.96 -16.40
C SER A 23 -4.81 4.57 -15.35
N GLY A 24 -4.52 4.36 -14.08
CA GLY A 24 -5.37 4.78 -12.95
C GLY A 24 -6.15 3.64 -12.30
N ASP A 25 -6.29 2.50 -12.98
CA ASP A 25 -7.00 1.35 -12.43
C ASP A 25 -6.18 0.60 -11.37
N TYR A 26 -6.89 0.05 -10.39
CA TYR A 26 -6.30 -0.77 -9.32
C TYR A 26 -6.44 -2.25 -9.63
N ILE A 27 -5.34 -2.99 -9.46
CA ILE A 27 -5.35 -4.45 -9.51
C ILE A 27 -5.50 -4.96 -8.09
N SER A 28 -6.65 -5.57 -7.78
CA SER A 28 -6.88 -6.30 -6.53
C SER A 28 -6.83 -7.80 -6.79
N GLY A 29 -6.56 -8.61 -5.76
CA GLY A 29 -6.38 -10.04 -5.94
C GLY A 29 -6.11 -10.80 -4.65
N GLN A 30 -5.85 -12.09 -4.81
CA GLN A 30 -5.56 -13.02 -3.72
C GLN A 30 -4.26 -13.77 -3.99
N VAL A 31 -3.46 -13.97 -2.95
CA VAL A 31 -2.38 -14.96 -2.95
C VAL A 31 -2.78 -16.10 -2.03
N THR A 32 -2.73 -17.33 -2.54
CA THR A 32 -3.01 -18.54 -1.76
C THR A 32 -1.73 -19.34 -1.66
N LEU A 33 -1.31 -19.64 -0.43
CA LEU A 33 -0.18 -20.51 -0.14
C LEU A 33 -0.70 -21.70 0.65
N GLU A 34 -0.61 -22.89 0.08
CA GLU A 34 -0.99 -24.13 0.72
C GLU A 34 0.28 -24.89 1.13
N LEU A 35 0.37 -25.27 2.39
CA LEU A 35 1.50 -26.01 2.94
C LEU A 35 1.10 -27.47 3.19
N ALA A 36 1.97 -28.40 2.81
CA ALA A 36 1.79 -29.81 3.13
C ALA A 36 2.21 -30.14 4.57
N LYS A 37 3.09 -29.31 5.14
CA LYS A 37 3.67 -29.43 6.49
C LYS A 37 3.96 -28.03 7.04
N GLU A 38 3.95 -27.87 8.36
CA GLU A 38 4.33 -26.61 9.00
C GLU A 38 5.77 -26.22 8.63
N CYS A 39 5.98 -24.95 8.30
CA CYS A 39 7.30 -24.42 7.99
C CYS A 39 7.39 -22.91 8.21
N LYS A 40 8.62 -22.43 8.41
CA LYS A 40 8.92 -21.00 8.43
C LYS A 40 8.99 -20.46 7.00
N VAL A 41 8.22 -19.43 6.69
CA VAL A 41 8.31 -18.69 5.43
C VAL A 41 9.06 -17.39 5.69
N ASP A 42 10.29 -17.28 5.16
CA ASP A 42 11.12 -16.09 5.38
C ASP A 42 10.62 -14.88 4.59
N SER A 43 10.20 -15.07 3.34
CA SER A 43 9.54 -13.99 2.60
C SER A 43 8.63 -14.53 1.50
N LEU A 44 7.57 -13.77 1.23
CA LEU A 44 6.63 -13.99 0.15
C LEU A 44 6.34 -12.62 -0.45
N CYS A 45 6.44 -12.48 -1.76
CA CYS A 45 6.12 -11.22 -2.42
C CYS A 45 5.42 -11.48 -3.74
N VAL A 46 4.49 -10.59 -4.10
CA VAL A 46 3.92 -10.52 -5.43
C VAL A 46 4.66 -9.46 -6.22
N LYS A 47 4.98 -9.78 -7.48
CA LYS A 47 5.65 -8.85 -8.38
C LYS A 47 4.84 -8.67 -9.65
N LEU A 48 4.31 -7.46 -9.85
CA LEU A 48 3.59 -7.09 -11.05
C LEU A 48 4.55 -6.36 -12.00
N LYS A 49 4.59 -6.79 -13.27
CA LYS A 49 5.44 -6.19 -14.30
C LYS A 49 4.63 -5.97 -15.56
N GLY A 50 4.69 -4.75 -16.09
CA GLY A 50 4.20 -4.42 -17.43
C GLY A 50 5.40 -4.12 -18.33
N LYS A 51 5.42 -4.73 -19.52
CA LYS A 51 6.49 -4.53 -20.51
C LYS A 51 5.89 -4.41 -21.91
N ALA A 52 6.45 -3.52 -22.72
CA ALA A 52 6.31 -3.56 -24.17
C ALA A 52 7.54 -4.24 -24.77
N GLU A 53 7.32 -4.93 -25.88
CA GLU A 53 8.37 -5.54 -26.67
C GLU A 53 8.03 -5.26 -28.13
N VAL A 54 8.99 -4.74 -28.88
CA VAL A 54 8.86 -4.48 -30.31
C VAL A 54 9.95 -5.27 -31.02
N GLN A 55 9.58 -5.95 -32.08
CA GLN A 55 10.51 -6.67 -32.93
C GLN A 55 10.03 -6.57 -34.37
N TRP A 56 10.93 -6.19 -35.27
CA TRP A 56 10.65 -6.21 -36.70
C TRP A 56 11.92 -6.58 -37.46
N THR A 57 11.73 -6.91 -38.73
CA THR A 57 12.81 -7.36 -39.60
C THR A 57 12.81 -6.50 -40.85
N GLU A 58 13.99 -6.03 -41.26
CA GLU A 58 14.17 -5.32 -42.53
C GLU A 58 15.08 -6.11 -43.45
N HIS A 59 14.66 -6.20 -44.71
CA HIS A 59 15.44 -6.83 -45.77
C HIS A 59 16.24 -5.75 -46.50
N ASN A 60 17.57 -5.85 -46.45
CA ASN A 60 18.47 -5.01 -47.24
C ASN A 60 19.23 -5.91 -48.23
N GLY A 61 18.61 -6.17 -49.38
CA GLY A 61 19.12 -7.09 -50.39
C GLY A 61 19.13 -8.55 -49.89
N LYS A 62 20.33 -9.15 -49.80
CA LYS A 62 20.51 -10.51 -49.24
C LYS A 62 20.61 -10.54 -47.71
N ASN A 63 20.74 -9.38 -47.06
CA ASN A 63 20.90 -9.29 -45.62
C ASN A 63 19.53 -9.08 -44.94
N ILE A 64 19.33 -9.79 -43.84
CA ILE A 64 18.15 -9.69 -42.99
C ILE A 64 18.61 -9.06 -41.67
N VAL A 65 18.10 -7.88 -41.34
CA VAL A 65 18.39 -7.20 -40.08
C VAL A 65 17.17 -7.35 -39.17
N VAL A 66 17.38 -7.86 -37.96
CA VAL A 66 16.33 -7.97 -36.94
C VAL A 66 16.53 -6.85 -35.92
N TYR A 67 15.53 -5.99 -35.80
CA TYR A 67 15.47 -4.95 -34.78
C TYR A 67 14.62 -5.45 -33.63
N HIS A 68 15.08 -5.21 -32.41
CA HIS A 68 14.40 -5.62 -31.19
C HIS A 68 14.60 -4.57 -30.11
N ASN A 69 13.52 -4.19 -29.43
CA ASN A 69 13.61 -3.38 -28.22
C ASN A 69 12.55 -3.80 -27.21
N LYS A 70 12.83 -3.58 -25.92
CA LYS A 70 11.96 -3.97 -24.82
C LYS A 70 11.93 -2.88 -23.76
N GLU A 71 10.74 -2.36 -23.49
CA GLU A 71 10.52 -1.33 -22.48
C GLU A 71 9.72 -1.89 -21.31
N LYS A 72 9.98 -1.38 -20.10
CA LYS A 72 9.28 -1.79 -18.88
C LYS A 72 8.52 -0.60 -18.31
N PHE A 73 7.21 -0.60 -18.50
CA PHE A 73 6.32 0.45 -18.00
C PHE A 73 6.20 0.45 -16.48
N PHE A 74 6.06 -0.73 -15.87
CA PHE A 74 5.99 -0.82 -14.41
C PHE A 74 6.61 -2.11 -13.87
N ASN A 75 7.06 -2.03 -12.63
CA ASN A 75 7.71 -3.12 -11.91
C ASN A 75 7.47 -2.95 -10.41
N ILE A 76 6.29 -3.39 -9.97
CA ILE A 76 5.82 -3.25 -8.60
C ILE A 76 6.17 -4.55 -7.88
N LYS A 77 6.86 -4.46 -6.74
CA LYS A 77 7.13 -5.60 -5.86
C LYS A 77 6.49 -5.32 -4.51
N GLN A 78 5.46 -6.08 -4.16
CA GLN A 78 4.75 -5.99 -2.90
C GLN A 78 5.06 -7.22 -2.05
N PHE A 79 5.58 -7.02 -0.84
CA PHE A 79 5.78 -8.11 0.10
C PHE A 79 4.44 -8.46 0.76
N VAL A 80 4.16 -9.75 0.80
CA VAL A 80 3.09 -10.40 1.56
C VAL A 80 3.66 -10.93 2.89
N ILE A 81 4.90 -11.44 2.89
CA ILE A 81 5.68 -11.89 4.06
C ILE A 81 7.12 -11.38 3.91
N GLN A 82 7.79 -10.91 4.97
CA GLN A 82 9.19 -10.45 4.92
C GLN A 82 9.91 -10.58 6.27
N ASP A 83 11.02 -11.34 6.33
CA ASP A 83 11.90 -11.45 7.50
C ASP A 83 12.86 -10.24 7.61
N GLY A 84 13.21 -9.86 8.85
CA GLY A 84 14.17 -8.79 9.15
C GLY A 84 13.59 -7.51 9.79
N GLN A 85 12.27 -7.41 9.95
CA GLN A 85 11.64 -6.46 10.89
C GLN A 85 11.16 -7.29 12.08
N GLY A 86 11.85 -7.17 13.22
CA GLY A 86 11.89 -8.16 14.30
C GLY A 86 10.58 -8.91 14.55
N LYS A 87 10.63 -10.24 14.43
CA LYS A 87 9.68 -11.21 15.02
C LYS A 87 8.19 -10.83 15.02
N TYR A 88 7.59 -10.58 13.85
CA TYR A 88 6.13 -10.43 13.73
C TYR A 88 5.55 -11.22 12.55
N THR A 89 4.43 -11.90 12.83
CA THR A 89 3.39 -12.47 11.93
C THR A 89 3.37 -14.00 11.70
N ILE A 90 2.34 -14.65 12.29
CA ILE A 90 1.75 -15.93 11.86
C ILE A 90 0.48 -15.58 11.07
N TYR A 91 0.27 -16.17 9.89
CA TYR A 91 -1.01 -16.10 9.18
C TYR A 91 -1.83 -17.36 9.49
N VAL A 92 -2.89 -17.23 10.30
CA VAL A 92 -3.95 -18.24 10.33
C VAL A 92 -5.01 -17.79 9.33
N ILE A 93 -5.07 -18.45 8.18
CA ILE A 93 -6.14 -18.26 7.21
C ILE A 93 -7.23 -19.27 7.55
N GLN A 94 -8.38 -18.79 8.04
CA GLN A 94 -9.57 -19.63 8.23
C GLN A 94 -10.68 -19.08 7.32
N PHE A 95 -11.10 -19.89 6.34
CA PHE A 95 -12.21 -19.57 5.45
C PHE A 95 -13.49 -20.25 5.92
N ARG A 96 -14.53 -19.47 6.24
CA ARG A 96 -15.93 -19.84 6.00
C ARG A 96 -16.70 -18.61 5.49
N ASN A 97 -17.46 -18.80 4.42
CA ASN A 97 -18.47 -17.90 3.85
C ASN A 97 -17.97 -16.56 3.28
N ASN A 98 -17.26 -16.61 2.14
CA ASN A 98 -17.25 -15.55 1.12
C ASN A 98 -16.98 -14.10 1.60
N GLN A 99 -16.12 -13.93 2.60
CA GLN A 99 -15.61 -12.62 3.02
C GLN A 99 -14.09 -12.70 3.13
N PHE A 100 -13.39 -11.91 2.32
CA PHE A 100 -11.95 -11.71 2.46
C PHE A 100 -11.68 -10.74 3.61
N ARG A 101 -10.99 -11.18 4.66
CA ARG A 101 -10.50 -10.31 5.74
C ARG A 101 -8.97 -10.34 5.87
N PHE A 102 -8.38 -9.24 5.41
CA PHE A 102 -7.31 -8.41 5.99
C PHE A 102 -5.90 -8.95 6.31
N ILE A 103 -4.95 -8.00 6.29
CA ILE A 103 -3.56 -8.11 6.73
C ILE A 103 -3.52 -7.86 8.23
N LEU A 104 -3.10 -8.86 9.00
CA LEU A 104 -2.85 -8.80 10.44
C LEU A 104 -1.38 -8.48 10.69
N TYR A 105 -1.08 -7.70 11.73
CA TYR A 105 0.29 -7.29 12.09
C TYR A 105 0.49 -7.48 13.60
N PHE A 106 0.35 -8.70 14.09
CA PHE A 106 0.52 -8.97 15.51
C PHE A 106 1.93 -8.57 15.99
N THR A 107 1.98 -7.55 16.85
CA THR A 107 3.24 -6.97 17.35
C THR A 107 3.54 -7.35 18.81
N ASP A 108 3.71 -8.63 19.19
CA ASP A 108 4.07 -8.98 20.59
C ASP A 108 5.45 -8.48 21.02
N LYS A 109 5.46 -7.53 21.95
CA LYS A 109 6.69 -7.02 22.53
C LYS A 109 6.79 -7.36 24.02
N LYS A 110 7.82 -8.15 24.37
CA LYS A 110 8.28 -8.30 25.76
C LYS A 110 9.07 -7.07 26.20
N MET A 111 8.64 -6.42 27.27
CA MET A 111 9.36 -5.33 27.94
C MET A 111 10.57 -5.89 28.71
N LYS A 112 11.67 -5.12 28.84
CA LYS A 112 12.85 -5.51 29.63
C LYS A 112 12.62 -5.31 31.14
N LEU A 113 13.45 -6.00 31.94
CA LEU A 113 13.45 -6.17 33.40
C LEU A 113 12.66 -5.10 34.18
N PHE A 114 11.72 -5.58 35.01
CA PHE A 114 10.87 -4.89 36.00
C PHE A 114 9.41 -4.55 35.64
N THR A 115 8.92 -4.84 34.42
CA THR A 115 7.49 -4.80 34.11
C THR A 115 7.06 -5.96 33.21
N SER A 116 6.15 -6.82 33.68
CA SER A 116 5.53 -7.88 32.87
C SER A 116 4.39 -7.31 32.03
N GLY A 117 4.30 -7.73 30.77
CA GLY A 117 3.18 -7.40 29.88
C GLY A 117 3.55 -7.39 28.40
N THR A 118 2.57 -7.64 27.54
CA THR A 118 2.71 -7.60 26.09
C THR A 118 1.67 -6.64 25.51
N VAL A 119 2.00 -6.01 24.39
CA VAL A 119 1.08 -5.14 23.66
C VAL A 119 1.00 -5.67 22.26
N GLY A 120 -0.19 -5.98 21.76
CA GLY A 120 -0.44 -6.39 20.38
C GLY A 120 -1.33 -5.37 19.67
N MET A 121 -1.16 -5.23 18.36
CA MET A 121 -2.02 -4.38 17.55
C MET A 121 -2.18 -4.98 16.16
N ASP A 122 -3.41 -5.15 15.72
CA ASP A 122 -3.76 -5.51 14.36
C ASP A 122 -4.46 -4.33 13.70
N VAL A 123 -3.96 -3.87 12.55
CA VAL A 123 -4.51 -2.69 11.88
C VAL A 123 -4.99 -3.05 10.49
N ASN A 124 -6.19 -2.59 10.19
CA ASN A 124 -6.85 -2.79 8.93
C ASN A 124 -7.25 -1.48 8.25
N ILE A 125 -7.10 -1.44 6.92
CA ILE A 125 -7.62 -0.40 6.02
C ILE A 125 -8.37 -1.08 4.87
N GLU A 126 -9.44 -0.45 4.39
CA GLU A 126 -10.31 -1.05 3.36
C GLU A 126 -9.63 -1.12 1.99
N ARG A 127 -8.76 -0.15 1.67
CA ARG A 127 -7.98 -0.06 0.43
C ARG A 127 -6.73 0.78 0.63
N THR A 128 -5.88 0.87 -0.40
CA THR A 128 -4.68 1.72 -0.41
C THR A 128 -4.79 2.93 -1.32
N GLY A 129 -5.81 3.01 -2.19
CA GLY A 129 -6.07 4.12 -3.10
C GLY A 129 -7.18 5.05 -2.61
N PHE A 130 -6.93 6.36 -2.56
CA PHE A 130 -7.86 7.37 -2.04
C PHE A 130 -7.73 8.68 -2.82
N HIS A 131 -8.82 9.42 -2.98
CA HIS A 131 -8.80 10.77 -3.56
C HIS A 131 -8.41 11.81 -2.51
N GLN A 132 -8.01 12.99 -2.99
CA GLN A 132 -7.83 14.17 -2.14
C GLN A 132 -9.15 14.51 -1.42
N GLY A 133 -9.08 14.82 -0.12
CA GLY A 133 -10.28 15.09 0.71
C GLY A 133 -10.96 13.82 1.26
N GLU A 134 -10.58 12.63 0.79
CA GLU A 134 -11.20 11.37 1.20
C GLU A 134 -10.73 10.92 2.59
N GLY A 135 -11.62 10.25 3.34
CA GLY A 135 -11.32 9.67 4.65
C GLY A 135 -10.78 8.25 4.58
N ILE A 136 -9.59 8.00 5.10
CA ILE A 136 -9.04 6.66 5.27
C ILE A 136 -9.60 6.08 6.57
N LYS A 137 -10.52 5.11 6.46
CA LYS A 137 -11.04 4.39 7.63
C LYS A 137 -10.06 3.31 8.08
N VAL A 138 -9.49 3.51 9.26
CA VAL A 138 -8.55 2.63 9.94
C VAL A 138 -9.24 1.91 11.08
N VAL A 139 -9.22 0.58 11.08
CA VAL A 139 -9.75 -0.24 12.18
C VAL A 139 -8.57 -0.94 12.85
N ALA A 140 -8.33 -0.67 14.13
CA ALA A 140 -7.23 -1.24 14.89
C ALA A 140 -7.75 -2.08 16.07
N SER A 141 -7.45 -3.37 16.10
CA SER A 141 -7.69 -4.26 17.22
C SER A 141 -6.44 -4.33 18.08
N ILE A 142 -6.51 -3.82 19.30
CA ILE A 142 -5.36 -3.64 20.19
C ILE A 142 -5.56 -4.49 21.43
N GLN A 143 -4.51 -5.22 21.80
CA GLN A 143 -4.45 -6.05 23.00
C GLN A 143 -3.41 -5.45 23.95
N ASN A 144 -3.86 -4.77 24.98
CA ASN A 144 -2.97 -4.18 25.97
C ASN A 144 -2.89 -5.07 27.20
N LYS A 145 -1.96 -6.04 27.21
CA LYS A 145 -1.64 -6.86 28.38
C LYS A 145 -0.52 -6.26 29.23
N SER A 146 -0.28 -4.95 29.08
CA SER A 146 0.68 -4.21 29.90
C SER A 146 0.00 -3.58 31.11
N SER A 147 0.79 -3.10 32.06
CA SER A 147 0.31 -2.38 33.24
C SER A 147 0.08 -0.88 33.00
N ARG A 148 0.17 -0.40 31.75
CA ARG A 148 0.22 1.03 31.40
C ARG A 148 -0.87 1.39 30.40
N ASP A 149 -1.28 2.66 30.44
CA ASP A 149 -2.10 3.29 29.40
C ASP A 149 -1.32 3.37 28.08
N ILE A 150 -2.02 3.13 26.98
CA ILE A 150 -1.46 3.17 25.63
C ILE A 150 -2.27 4.10 24.75
N LYS A 151 -1.59 4.86 23.87
CA LYS A 151 -2.25 5.76 22.91
C LYS A 151 -1.94 5.33 21.47
N PRO A 152 -2.93 4.93 20.67
CA PRO A 152 -2.73 4.76 19.24
C PRO A 152 -2.51 6.12 18.57
N LYS A 153 -1.54 6.18 17.67
CA LYS A 153 -1.18 7.37 16.90
C LYS A 153 -1.16 7.02 15.42
N TYR A 154 -1.66 7.95 14.63
CA TYR A 154 -1.80 7.83 13.18
C TYR A 154 -1.03 8.97 12.53
N CYS A 155 -0.24 8.69 11.51
CA CYS A 155 0.50 9.71 10.78
C CYS A 155 0.51 9.39 9.30
N LEU A 156 -0.10 10.27 8.50
CA LEU A 156 0.06 10.26 7.05
C LEU A 156 1.27 11.13 6.72
N TYR A 157 2.24 10.56 6.02
CA TYR A 157 3.45 11.26 5.60
C TYR A 157 3.77 10.97 4.14
N ARG A 158 4.45 11.92 3.51
CA ARG A 158 4.94 11.82 2.13
C ARG A 158 6.44 11.59 2.12
N LYS A 159 6.90 10.84 1.11
CA LYS A 159 8.29 10.72 0.71
C LYS A 159 8.44 11.20 -0.72
N TYR A 160 9.16 12.31 -0.92
CA TYR A 160 9.70 12.64 -2.23
C TYR A 160 11.05 11.96 -2.41
N SER A 161 11.17 11.14 -3.45
CA SER A 161 12.44 10.55 -3.86
C SER A 161 12.88 11.18 -5.17
N TYR A 162 14.07 11.79 -5.18
CA TYR A 162 14.70 12.38 -6.36
C TYR A 162 15.86 11.50 -6.82
N PHE A 163 15.96 11.23 -8.12
CA PHE A 163 16.95 10.34 -8.71
C PHE A 163 17.79 11.08 -9.74
N ALA A 164 19.10 11.16 -9.51
CA ALA A 164 20.05 11.79 -10.42
C ALA A 164 21.41 11.10 -10.32
N LYS A 165 22.07 10.85 -11.47
CA LYS A 165 23.40 10.24 -11.55
C LYS A 165 23.54 8.96 -10.70
N GLY A 166 22.51 8.09 -10.73
CA GLY A 166 22.47 6.84 -9.97
C GLY A 166 22.26 6.99 -8.44
N LYS A 167 22.13 8.21 -7.92
CA LYS A 167 21.88 8.49 -6.50
C LYS A 167 20.41 8.80 -6.26
N ARG A 168 19.94 8.49 -5.04
CA ARG A 168 18.59 8.82 -4.55
C ARG A 168 18.66 9.76 -3.35
N LYS A 169 18.00 10.91 -3.42
CA LYS A 169 17.73 11.80 -2.26
C LYS A 169 16.28 11.61 -1.84
N VAL A 170 16.02 11.40 -0.54
CA VAL A 170 14.67 11.23 0.00
C VAL A 170 14.35 12.36 0.96
N GLU A 171 13.27 13.08 0.71
CA GLU A 171 12.68 14.06 1.62
C GLU A 171 11.39 13.45 2.21
N THR A 172 11.29 13.42 3.54
CA THR A 172 10.09 12.93 4.22
C THR A 172 9.40 14.10 4.92
N LYS A 173 8.09 14.25 4.68
CA LYS A 173 7.27 15.30 5.29
C LYS A 173 6.00 14.70 5.89
N ASP A 174 5.77 14.97 7.16
CA ASP A 174 4.51 14.63 7.82
C ASP A 174 3.41 15.56 7.29
N ILE A 175 2.28 14.99 6.89
CA ILE A 175 1.14 15.74 6.34
C ILE A 175 0.14 15.99 7.45
N LEU A 176 -0.16 14.94 8.22
CA LEU A 176 -1.04 15.03 9.38
C LEU A 176 -0.61 14.02 10.44
N LYS A 177 -0.97 14.33 11.68
CA LYS A 177 -0.84 13.45 12.84
C LYS A 177 -2.13 13.49 13.64
N GLU A 178 -2.62 12.33 14.01
CA GLU A 178 -3.77 12.18 14.89
C GLU A 178 -3.42 11.25 16.05
N VAL A 179 -4.03 11.51 17.19
CA VAL A 179 -3.91 10.68 18.40
C VAL A 179 -5.29 10.15 18.71
N GLY A 180 -5.41 8.83 18.84
CA GLY A 180 -6.64 8.18 19.26
C GLY A 180 -6.81 8.21 20.78
N GLU A 181 -7.92 7.62 21.21
CA GLU A 181 -8.26 7.54 22.63
C GLU A 181 -7.31 6.63 23.40
N VAL A 182 -7.22 6.86 24.71
CA VAL A 182 -6.39 6.06 25.60
C VAL A 182 -7.00 4.67 25.76
N ILE A 183 -6.15 3.65 25.65
CA ILE A 183 -6.50 2.27 25.94
C ILE A 183 -5.93 1.92 27.32
N PRO A 184 -6.79 1.61 28.31
CA PRO A 184 -6.34 1.33 29.67
C PRO A 184 -5.54 0.02 29.77
N PRO A 185 -4.84 -0.21 30.89
CA PRO A 185 -4.12 -1.46 31.15
C PRO A 185 -5.05 -2.67 31.10
N SER A 186 -4.50 -3.82 30.70
CA SER A 186 -5.20 -5.12 30.66
C SER A 186 -6.50 -5.13 29.83
N ALA A 187 -6.60 -4.27 28.81
CA ALA A 187 -7.79 -4.14 27.97
C ALA A 187 -7.54 -4.60 26.52
N ASP A 188 -8.55 -5.27 25.97
CA ASP A 188 -8.62 -5.63 24.56
C ASP A 188 -9.71 -4.78 23.90
N GLN A 189 -9.32 -3.93 22.94
CA GLN A 189 -10.23 -2.95 22.35
C GLN A 189 -10.05 -2.88 20.83
N THR A 190 -11.16 -2.77 20.10
CA THR A 190 -11.14 -2.43 18.67
C THR A 190 -11.56 -0.98 18.49
N VAL A 191 -10.68 -0.16 17.94
CA VAL A 191 -10.91 1.25 17.68
C VAL A 191 -11.04 1.51 16.18
N THR A 192 -11.96 2.38 15.79
CA THR A 192 -12.10 2.83 14.41
C THR A 192 -11.79 4.31 14.33
N ARG A 193 -10.89 4.70 13.43
CA ARG A 193 -10.50 6.09 13.20
C ARG A 193 -10.54 6.42 11.72
N ILE A 194 -11.14 7.55 11.37
CA ILE A 194 -11.14 8.06 10.00
C ILE A 194 -10.07 9.15 9.92
N ILE A 195 -9.09 8.95 9.05
CA ILE A 195 -7.99 9.87 8.80
C ILE A 195 -8.26 10.61 7.48
N THR A 196 -8.67 11.86 7.56
CA THR A 196 -9.04 12.65 6.36
C THR A 196 -7.81 13.17 5.64
N ILE A 197 -7.65 12.83 4.37
CA ILE A 197 -6.57 13.35 3.52
C ILE A 197 -6.86 14.82 3.23
N PRO A 198 -5.94 15.76 3.53
CA PRO A 198 -6.17 17.16 3.21
C PRO A 198 -6.38 17.36 1.70
N PRO A 199 -7.40 18.14 1.27
CA PRO A 199 -7.64 18.40 -0.15
C PRO A 199 -6.44 19.03 -0.88
N THR A 200 -5.57 19.74 -0.15
CA THR A 200 -4.34 20.35 -0.66
C THR A 200 -3.20 19.36 -0.90
N THR A 201 -3.38 18.08 -0.58
CA THR A 201 -2.34 17.06 -0.70
C THR A 201 -2.13 16.69 -2.16
N CYS A 202 -0.93 16.85 -2.71
CA CYS A 202 -0.67 16.48 -4.11
C CYS A 202 -0.92 14.98 -4.40
N ALA A 203 -1.28 14.66 -5.65
CA ALA A 203 -1.38 13.27 -6.10
C ALA A 203 -0.04 12.52 -6.01
N SER A 204 -0.11 11.19 -5.97
CA SER A 204 1.06 10.31 -5.95
C SER A 204 1.75 10.27 -7.31
N ILE A 205 3.07 10.15 -7.29
CA ILE A 205 3.88 10.02 -8.50
C ILE A 205 4.67 8.72 -8.35
N LEU A 206 4.18 7.65 -8.95
CA LEU A 206 4.77 6.30 -8.82
C LEU A 206 5.58 5.89 -10.07
N ASN A 207 5.18 6.43 -11.22
CA ASN A 207 5.66 6.06 -12.55
C ASN A 207 6.58 7.12 -13.18
N CYS A 208 7.42 7.78 -12.37
CA CYS A 208 8.43 8.71 -12.88
C CYS A 208 9.83 8.27 -12.43
N ASN A 209 10.79 8.35 -13.36
CA ASN A 209 12.16 7.84 -13.19
C ASN A 209 13.07 8.81 -12.44
N ILE A 210 12.75 10.10 -12.43
CA ILE A 210 13.57 11.16 -11.80
C ILE A 210 12.99 11.68 -10.49
N ILE A 211 11.67 11.56 -10.29
CA ILE A 211 10.98 11.95 -9.06
C ILE A 211 9.88 10.96 -8.72
N LYS A 212 9.71 10.63 -7.44
CA LYS A 212 8.58 9.85 -6.93
C LYS A 212 7.97 10.51 -5.72
N ALA A 213 6.64 10.51 -5.64
CA ALA A 213 5.86 11.03 -4.53
C ALA A 213 5.06 9.86 -3.93
N GLU A 214 5.57 9.29 -2.85
CA GLU A 214 4.99 8.12 -2.19
C GLU A 214 4.39 8.53 -0.86
N TYR A 215 3.15 8.13 -0.59
CA TYR A 215 2.48 8.36 0.69
C TYR A 215 2.46 7.10 1.53
N ARG A 216 2.54 7.27 2.84
CA ARG A 216 2.45 6.16 3.79
C ARG A 216 1.64 6.58 5.02
N LEU A 217 0.76 5.69 5.45
CA LEU A 217 0.07 5.80 6.72
C LEU A 217 0.82 4.96 7.76
N ARG A 218 1.40 5.62 8.76
CA ARG A 218 1.99 4.99 9.94
C ARG A 218 0.94 4.91 11.03
N VAL A 219 0.68 3.72 11.55
CA VAL A 219 -0.11 3.49 12.75
C VAL A 219 0.81 2.89 13.81
N TYR A 220 0.90 3.51 14.98
CA TYR A 220 1.81 3.09 16.02
C TYR A 220 1.21 3.30 17.40
N LEU A 221 1.63 2.50 18.38
CA LEU A 221 1.20 2.69 19.76
C LEU A 221 2.31 3.38 20.54
N ASP A 222 1.98 4.49 21.20
CA ASP A 222 2.90 5.16 22.13
C ASP A 222 2.97 4.36 23.43
N VAL A 223 4.08 3.65 23.64
CA VAL A 223 4.30 2.80 24.81
C VAL A 223 5.47 3.33 25.62
N LYS A 224 5.21 3.84 26.82
CA LYS A 224 6.25 4.36 27.70
C LYS A 224 7.32 3.30 28.01
N TYR A 225 8.59 3.70 27.94
CA TYR A 225 9.76 2.88 28.26
C TYR A 225 9.94 1.60 27.41
N ALA A 226 9.21 1.50 26.30
CA ALA A 226 9.43 0.51 25.25
C ALA A 226 9.51 1.22 23.90
N LEU A 227 10.06 0.57 22.86
CA LEU A 227 9.88 1.11 21.50
C LEU A 227 8.44 0.89 21.06
N ASP A 228 7.88 1.90 20.44
CA ASP A 228 6.53 1.89 19.89
C ASP A 228 6.35 0.77 18.84
N PRO A 229 5.39 -0.14 18.99
CA PRO A 229 4.99 -1.02 17.90
C PRO A 229 4.42 -0.15 16.77
N GLU A 230 4.86 -0.38 15.53
CA GLU A 230 4.46 0.42 14.37
C GLU A 230 4.16 -0.44 13.14
N ILE A 231 3.19 0.02 12.35
CA ILE A 231 2.79 -0.55 11.06
C ILE A 231 2.75 0.59 10.05
N LYS A 232 3.23 0.35 8.82
CA LYS A 232 3.27 1.35 7.74
C LYS A 232 2.58 0.81 6.50
N PHE A 233 1.45 1.42 6.12
CA PHE A 233 0.72 1.10 4.90
C PHE A 233 1.15 2.03 3.77
N PRO A 234 1.41 1.52 2.55
CA PRO A 234 1.52 2.36 1.37
C PRO A 234 0.14 2.95 1.03
N ILE A 235 0.08 4.26 0.79
CA ILE A 235 -1.13 4.97 0.38
C ILE A 235 -0.86 5.60 -0.99
N VAL A 236 -1.83 5.46 -1.90
CA VAL A 236 -1.86 6.08 -3.22
C VAL A 236 -2.93 7.14 -3.19
N ILE A 237 -2.50 8.39 -3.17
CA ILE A 237 -3.37 9.56 -3.34
C ILE A 237 -3.60 9.80 -4.83
N LEU A 238 -4.85 9.75 -5.26
CA LEU A 238 -5.31 10.08 -6.59
C LEU A 238 -5.59 11.59 -6.72
N PRO A 239 -5.43 12.16 -7.93
CA PRO A 239 -5.92 13.50 -8.21
C PRO A 239 -7.43 13.56 -7.96
N ALA A 240 -7.94 14.74 -7.56
CA ALA A 240 -9.37 14.96 -7.50
C ALA A 240 -10.02 14.63 -8.85
N LEU A 241 -11.18 13.97 -8.82
CA LEU A 241 -12.00 13.80 -10.01
C LEU A 241 -12.42 15.19 -10.47
N GLN A 242 -11.98 15.62 -11.66
CA GLN A 242 -12.59 16.78 -12.32
C GLN A 242 -14.06 16.43 -12.51
N GLY A 243 -14.95 17.19 -11.85
CA GLY A 243 -16.37 17.08 -12.12
C GLY A 243 -16.66 17.48 -13.57
N PRO A 244 -17.84 17.10 -14.12
CA PRO A 244 -18.25 17.49 -15.47
C PRO A 244 -18.34 19.02 -15.70
N ASP A 245 -18.14 19.84 -14.68
CA ASP A 245 -18.34 21.29 -14.74
C ASP A 245 -17.18 22.06 -15.42
N GLU A 246 -15.99 21.46 -15.59
CA GLU A 246 -14.85 22.12 -16.28
C GLU A 246 -14.90 21.99 -17.81
N GLU A 247 -15.56 20.96 -18.39
CA GLU A 247 -15.75 20.87 -19.84
C GLU A 247 -16.78 21.88 -20.37
N GLN A 248 -17.78 22.26 -19.55
CA GLN A 248 -18.75 23.28 -19.93
C GLN A 248 -18.17 24.71 -19.87
N GLN A 249 -17.20 25.00 -18.99
CA GLN A 249 -16.58 26.32 -18.93
C GLN A 249 -15.66 26.60 -20.13
N LEU A 250 -14.89 25.60 -20.59
CA LEU A 250 -14.02 25.73 -21.76
C LEU A 250 -14.79 25.82 -23.09
N GLN A 251 -15.96 25.17 -23.19
CA GLN A 251 -16.86 25.32 -24.34
C GLN A 251 -17.60 26.66 -24.36
N ASN A 252 -17.94 27.21 -23.19
CA ASN A 252 -18.63 28.51 -23.11
C ASN A 252 -17.68 29.69 -23.40
N GLU A 253 -16.41 29.62 -22.99
CA GLU A 253 -15.42 30.67 -23.33
C GLU A 253 -15.03 30.65 -24.82
N SER A 254 -14.94 29.47 -25.43
CA SER A 254 -14.64 29.33 -26.87
C SER A 254 -15.81 29.73 -27.77
N ALA A 255 -17.06 29.57 -27.31
CA ALA A 255 -18.26 30.07 -27.99
C ALA A 255 -18.40 31.60 -27.91
N LEU A 256 -17.96 32.23 -26.81
CA LEU A 256 -18.02 33.68 -26.65
C LEU A 256 -16.99 34.41 -27.52
N HIS A 257 -15.86 33.76 -27.82
CA HIS A 257 -14.80 34.35 -28.67
C HIS A 257 -15.07 34.19 -30.17
N SER A 258 -15.92 33.23 -30.56
CA SER A 258 -16.33 33.02 -31.95
C SER A 258 -17.56 33.82 -32.39
N SER A 259 -18.21 34.55 -31.46
CA SER A 259 -19.33 35.47 -31.76
C SER A 259 -18.90 36.95 -31.91
N GLN A 260 -17.59 37.24 -31.95
CA GLN A 260 -17.05 38.60 -32.12
C GLN A 260 -16.12 38.73 -33.36
N MET A 261 -16.18 37.80 -34.31
CA MET A 261 -15.61 37.96 -35.66
C MET A 261 -16.69 37.91 -36.73
#